data_AF-A0A7Y2H375-F1
#
_entry.id   AF-A0A7Y2H375-F1
#
_cell.length_a   1.000
_cell.length_b   1.000
_cell.length_c   1.000
_cell.angle_alpha   90.00
_cell.angle_beta   90.00
_cell.angle_gamma   90.00
#
_symmetry.space_group_name_H-M   'P 1'
#
loop_
_entity.id
_entity.type
_entity.pdbx_description
1 polymer ?
#
loop_
_entity_poly.entity_id
_entity_poly.type
_entity_poly.pdbx_seq_one_letter_code
_entity_poly.pdbx_strand_id
1 'polypeptide(L)'
;MNEQAFAPSSALFETSFPFHFVVDESGALTQVGASLKKLIPNFEDGMSWDQVFEIESPSVNMSIEDLKGCEQTVFVLAIKDKDARLRGQLMVDQGK
;
A
#
# COMPACT_ATOMS: atom_id res chain seq x y z
N MET A 1 -25.00 18.16 -13.83
CA MET A 1 -24.19 17.02 -14.33
C MET A 1 -24.21 15.98 -13.22
N ASN A 2 -24.72 14.79 -13.47
CA ASN A 2 -24.65 13.69 -12.51
C ASN A 2 -23.21 13.19 -12.50
N GLU A 3 -22.44 13.50 -11.46
CA GLU A 3 -21.17 12.82 -11.19
C GLU A 3 -21.51 11.40 -10.75
N GLN A 4 -21.66 10.50 -11.72
CA GLN A 4 -21.71 9.08 -11.43
C GLN A 4 -20.31 8.67 -10.97
N ALA A 5 -20.16 8.39 -9.67
CA ALA A 5 -18.91 7.94 -9.09
C ALA A 5 -18.52 6.60 -9.74
N PHE A 6 -17.60 6.65 -10.70
CA PHE A 6 -17.06 5.47 -11.36
C PHE A 6 -15.89 4.96 -10.52
N ALA A 7 -16.20 4.08 -9.56
CA ALA A 7 -15.20 3.38 -8.75
C ALA A 7 -15.13 1.90 -9.19
N PRO A 8 -13.94 1.27 -9.17
CA PRO A 8 -13.83 -0.16 -9.44
C PRO A 8 -14.60 -0.95 -8.38
N SER A 9 -15.19 -2.08 -8.78
CA SER A 9 -15.63 -3.07 -7.80
C SER A 9 -14.41 -3.62 -7.05
N SER A 10 -14.61 -4.15 -5.84
CA SER A 10 -13.51 -4.76 -5.06
C SER A 10 -12.76 -5.83 -5.89
N ALA A 11 -13.48 -6.72 -6.57
CA ALA A 11 -12.86 -7.73 -7.44
C ALA A 11 -12.07 -7.14 -8.62
N LEU A 12 -12.55 -6.05 -9.22
CA LEU A 12 -11.82 -5.37 -10.29
C LEU A 12 -10.57 -4.66 -9.74
N PHE A 13 -10.65 -4.08 -8.55
CA PHE A 13 -9.52 -3.45 -7.88
C PHE A 13 -8.42 -4.47 -7.57
N GLU A 14 -8.77 -5.60 -6.94
CA GLU A 14 -7.80 -6.65 -6.60
C GLU A 14 -7.06 -7.22 -7.82
N THR A 15 -7.76 -7.35 -8.95
CA THR A 15 -7.17 -7.84 -10.20
C THR A 15 -6.38 -6.76 -10.95
N SER A 16 -6.79 -5.50 -10.86
CA SER A 16 -6.11 -4.37 -11.53
C SER A 16 -4.84 -3.93 -10.79
N PHE A 17 -4.81 -4.10 -9.46
CA PHE A 17 -3.68 -3.73 -8.62
C PHE A 17 -3.12 -4.95 -7.88
N PRO A 18 -2.55 -5.96 -8.57
CA PRO A 18 -2.12 -7.21 -7.93
C PRO A 18 -0.93 -7.05 -6.97
N PHE A 19 -0.32 -5.86 -6.93
CA PHE A 19 0.77 -5.48 -6.02
C PHE A 19 0.37 -4.41 -4.99
N HIS A 20 -0.93 -4.18 -4.77
CA HIS A 20 -1.38 -3.29 -3.69
C HIS A 20 -1.12 -3.90 -2.32
N PHE A 21 -1.11 -3.04 -1.29
CA PHE A 21 -1.29 -3.44 0.09
C PHE A 21 -2.10 -2.36 0.81
N VAL A 22 -2.74 -2.74 1.91
CA VAL A 22 -3.51 -1.87 2.79
C VAL A 22 -2.97 -2.05 4.19
N VAL A 23 -2.81 -0.94 4.90
CA VAL A 23 -2.40 -0.90 6.30
C VAL A 23 -3.50 -0.25 7.13
N ASP A 24 -3.68 -0.70 8.37
CA ASP A 24 -4.51 0.02 9.34
C ASP A 24 -3.74 1.19 10.00
N GLU A 25 -4.39 1.87 10.94
CA GLU A 25 -3.80 3.01 11.66
C GLU A 25 -2.59 2.63 12.52
N SER A 26 -2.47 1.35 12.90
CA SER A 26 -1.30 0.83 13.63
C SER A 26 -0.13 0.46 12.71
N GLY A 27 -0.34 0.49 11.39
CA GLY A 27 0.62 0.05 10.39
C GLY A 27 0.59 -1.47 10.13
N ALA A 28 -0.40 -2.18 10.65
CA ALA A 28 -0.53 -3.61 10.39
C ALA A 28 -1.09 -3.83 8.97
N LEU A 29 -0.51 -4.77 8.23
CA LEU A 29 -0.98 -5.15 6.90
C LEU A 29 -2.32 -5.89 7.02
N THR A 30 -3.38 -5.30 6.46
CA THR A 30 -4.75 -5.84 6.50
C THR A 30 -5.21 -6.44 5.16
N GLN A 31 -4.63 -5.98 4.06
CA GLN A 31 -4.87 -6.55 2.73
C GLN A 31 -3.58 -6.50 1.91
N VAL A 32 -3.33 -7.54 1.11
CA VAL A 32 -2.18 -7.60 0.20
C VAL A 32 -2.62 -8.25 -1.11
N GLY A 33 -2.25 -7.63 -2.22
CA GLY A 33 -2.52 -8.13 -3.55
C GLY A 33 -1.89 -9.50 -3.82
N ALA A 34 -2.57 -10.33 -4.61
CA ALA A 34 -2.20 -11.73 -4.81
C ALA A 34 -0.79 -11.94 -5.40
N SER A 35 -0.25 -10.98 -6.15
CA SER A 35 1.12 -11.08 -6.67
C SER A 35 2.15 -10.61 -5.65
N LEU A 36 1.86 -9.55 -4.88
CA LEU A 36 2.74 -9.09 -3.81
C LEU A 36 2.87 -10.12 -2.67
N LYS A 37 1.79 -10.84 -2.32
CA LYS A 37 1.84 -11.95 -1.35
C LYS A 37 2.88 -13.02 -1.70
N LYS A 38 3.18 -13.22 -2.99
CA LYS A 38 4.19 -14.20 -3.46
C LYS A 38 5.63 -13.69 -3.33
N LEU A 39 5.81 -12.37 -3.22
CA LEU A 39 7.12 -11.74 -3.07
C LEU A 39 7.53 -11.59 -1.61
N ILE A 40 6.56 -11.45 -0.71
CA ILE A 40 6.81 -11.33 0.74
C ILE A 40 7.03 -12.74 1.32
N PRO A 41 8.24 -13.09 1.76
CA PRO A 41 8.48 -14.38 2.41
C PRO A 41 7.76 -14.41 3.76
N ASN A 42 7.14 -15.55 4.10
CA ASN A 42 6.48 -15.77 5.39
C ASN A 42 5.45 -14.67 5.76
N PHE A 43 4.65 -14.21 4.79
CA PHE A 43 3.58 -13.27 5.07
C PHE A 43 2.61 -13.81 6.12
N GLU A 44 2.35 -13.02 7.15
CA GLU A 44 1.40 -13.30 8.22
C GLU A 44 0.41 -12.12 8.32
N ASP A 45 -0.86 -12.43 8.53
CA ASP A 45 -1.89 -11.40 8.70
C ASP A 45 -1.58 -10.55 9.95
N GLY A 46 -1.65 -9.22 9.80
CA GLY A 46 -1.31 -8.29 10.88
C GLY A 46 0.18 -8.00 11.03
N MET A 47 1.05 -8.52 10.16
CA MET A 47 2.46 -8.14 10.10
C MET A 47 2.61 -6.63 9.89
N SER A 48 3.55 -6.01 10.60
CA SER A 48 3.81 -4.58 10.46
C SER A 48 4.45 -4.28 9.11
N TRP A 49 3.93 -3.30 8.38
CA TRP A 49 4.38 -3.00 7.02
C TRP A 49 5.86 -2.55 6.96
N ASP A 50 6.34 -1.91 8.02
CA ASP A 50 7.74 -1.49 8.18
C ASP A 50 8.70 -2.66 8.38
N GLN A 51 8.22 -3.88 8.67
CA GLN A 51 9.03 -5.10 8.66
C GLN A 51 9.24 -5.64 7.24
N VAL A 52 8.37 -5.26 6.30
CA VAL A 52 8.36 -5.76 4.93
C VAL A 52 8.94 -4.74 3.95
N PHE A 53 8.71 -3.46 4.18
CA PHE A 53 9.03 -2.40 3.24
C PHE A 53 9.96 -1.34 3.83
N GLU A 54 10.65 -0.64 2.95
CA GLU A 54 11.42 0.56 3.25
C GLU A 54 11.10 1.64 2.22
N ILE A 55 10.91 2.89 2.64
CA ILE A 55 10.71 4.01 1.73
C ILE A 55 12.07 4.45 1.16
N GLU A 56 12.27 4.27 -0.14
CA GLU A 56 13.41 4.84 -0.87
C GLU A 56 13.14 6.30 -1.29
N SER A 57 11.88 6.67 -1.55
CA SER A 57 11.46 8.03 -1.91
C SER A 57 9.95 8.22 -1.67
N PRO A 58 9.49 9.42 -1.23
CA PRO A 58 10.27 10.58 -0.77
C PRO A 58 10.95 10.32 0.59
N SER A 59 11.89 11.18 0.99
CA SER A 59 12.48 11.10 2.34
C SER A 59 11.47 11.56 3.40
N VAL A 60 10.67 10.64 3.90
CA VAL A 60 9.66 10.84 4.95
C VAL A 60 9.75 9.71 5.98
N ASN A 61 9.24 9.95 7.18
CA ASN A 61 9.16 8.89 8.18
C ASN A 61 8.07 7.88 7.79
N MET A 62 8.25 6.63 8.22
CA MET A 62 7.28 5.54 8.03
C MET A 62 6.11 5.57 9.03
N SER A 63 5.82 6.72 9.66
CA SER A 63 4.65 6.84 10.54
C SER A 63 3.39 7.05 9.71
N ILE A 64 2.28 6.42 10.08
CA ILE A 64 1.01 6.57 9.35
C ILE A 64 0.55 8.04 9.33
N GLU A 65 0.81 8.78 10.40
CA GLU A 65 0.50 10.21 10.51
C GLU A 65 1.27 11.06 9.50
N ASP A 66 2.59 10.85 9.35
CA ASP A 66 3.41 11.59 8.39
C ASP A 66 3.04 11.24 6.94
N LEU A 67 2.65 9.99 6.69
CA LEU A 67 2.26 9.52 5.38
C LEU A 67 0.95 10.14 4.88
N LYS A 68 -0.03 10.39 5.76
CA LYS A 68 -1.31 11.04 5.41
C LYS A 68 -1.12 12.41 4.75
N GLY A 69 -0.03 13.13 5.05
CA GLY A 69 0.30 14.41 4.40
C GLY A 69 0.79 14.29 2.95
N CYS A 70 1.01 13.07 2.44
CA CYS A 70 1.74 12.81 1.22
C CYS A 70 0.88 12.19 0.08
N GLU A 71 -0.45 12.30 0.13
CA GLU A 71 -1.39 11.65 -0.82
C GLU A 71 -1.09 11.93 -2.32
N GLN A 72 -0.55 13.12 -2.63
CA GLN A 72 -0.20 13.50 -4.01
C GLN A 72 1.24 13.14 -4.40
N THR A 73 1.95 12.41 -3.53
CA THR A 73 3.35 12.05 -3.74
C THR A 73 3.47 10.66 -4.32
N VAL A 74 4.42 10.50 -5.24
CA VAL A 74 4.79 9.17 -5.74
C VAL A 74 5.79 8.56 -4.77
N PHE A 75 5.45 7.38 -4.27
CA PHE A 75 6.30 6.58 -3.40
C PHE A 75 7.08 5.55 -4.20
N VAL A 76 8.32 5.32 -3.77
CA VAL A 76 9.12 4.15 -4.14
C VAL A 76 9.43 3.40 -2.85
N LEU A 77 9.00 2.14 -2.79
CA LEU A 77 9.21 1.25 -1.67
C LEU A 77 10.12 0.10 -2.10
N ALA A 78 11.20 -0.15 -1.37
CA ALA A 78 11.95 -1.40 -1.48
C ALA A 78 11.22 -2.49 -0.69
N ILE A 79 11.21 -3.71 -1.23
CA ILE A 79 10.79 -4.90 -0.48
C ILE A 79 12.04 -5.44 0.22
N LYS A 80 12.03 -5.48 1.55
CA LYS A 80 13.16 -5.98 2.34
C LYS A 80 13.50 -7.42 1.94
N ASP A 81 14.80 -7.72 1.93
CA ASP A 81 15.36 -9.02 1.53
C ASP A 81 15.03 -9.47 0.10
N LYS A 82 14.59 -8.55 -0.78
CA LYS A 82 14.35 -8.79 -2.21
C LYS A 82 14.98 -7.68 -3.04
N ASP A 83 15.48 -8.03 -4.22
CA ASP A 83 15.83 -7.03 -5.25
C ASP A 83 14.57 -6.64 -6.04
N ALA A 84 13.63 -6.01 -5.35
CA ALA A 84 12.34 -5.62 -5.91
C ALA A 84 11.85 -4.30 -5.30
N ARG A 85 11.21 -3.47 -6.14
CA ARG A 85 10.67 -2.16 -5.76
C ARG A 85 9.22 -2.03 -6.19
N LEU A 86 8.42 -1.36 -5.37
CA LEU A 86 7.07 -0.91 -5.70
C LEU A 86 7.11 0.59 -5.96
N ARG A 87 6.47 1.05 -7.03
CA ARG A 87 6.27 2.47 -7.32
C ARG A 87 4.78 2.76 -7.44
N GLY A 88 4.28 3.70 -6.66
CA GLY A 88 2.85 3.94 -6.58
C GLY A 88 2.48 5.22 -5.83
N GLN A 89 1.20 5.32 -5.47
CA GLN A 89 0.65 6.41 -4.68
C GLN A 89 0.08 5.85 -3.38
N LEU A 90 0.09 6.68 -2.34
CA LEU A 90 -0.66 6.41 -1.12
C LEU A 90 -2.09 6.92 -1.32
N MET A 91 -3.07 6.09 -1.00
CA MET A 91 -4.47 6.47 -0.97
C MET A 91 -4.95 6.34 0.48
N VAL A 92 -5.53 7.41 1.01
CA VAL A 92 -6.13 7.40 2.36
C VAL A 92 -7.63 7.15 2.19
N ASP A 93 -8.11 6.03 2.74
CA ASP A 93 -9.56 5.81 2.83
C ASP A 93 -10.12 6.71 3.94
N GLN A 94 -10.99 7.63 3.53
CA GLN A 94 -11.60 8.63 4.40
C GLN A 94 -12.87 8.12 5.09
N GLY A 95 -13.18 6.82 5.00
CA GLY A 95 -14.28 6.16 5.72
C GLY A 95 -15.59 6.94 5.70
N LYS A 96 -16.40 6.77 4.64
CA LYS A 96 -17.79 7.25 4.66
C LYS A 96 -18.72 6.24 5.33
#